data_AF-A0A0Q8Q881-F1
#
_entry.id   AF-A0A0Q8Q881-F1
#
_cell.length_a   1.000
_cell.length_b   1.000
_cell.length_c   1.000
_cell.angle_alpha   90.00
_cell.angle_beta   90.00
_cell.angle_gamma   90.00
#
_symmetry.space_group_name_H-M   'P 1'
#
loop_
_entity.id
_entity.type
_entity.pdbx_description
1 polymer ?
#
loop_
_entity_poly.entity_id
_entity_poly.type
_entity_poly.pdbx_seq_one_letter_code
_entity_poly.pdbx_strand_id
1 'polypeptide(L)'
;MVSIPWEEVAGRQFEDKEVYLERFLELESVIDEKEITSHVDFFLNEALWDVLVRQATHTFDMSVLAVLAVVSFLCLFSFARFLVKRHGMVSLLFLFNPLVIDFAFSQLRLALAMAITMPLFEAKNKKWAIIPVIVACYIHTATILFAGMYLAGWFIARHMAQKRMSPAVIGGVLIGIGFTVALCIGPLRDAILSAIGDRRAEYEMRPATLLYASFWVLLMIVIPLQKLSFYDIDAHILAVAALATFAASTAFGINGVRFIAATYPFIASAIFCLNRTVRPAMIFAFIGYMAVQWYFWLQ
;
A
#
# COMPACT_ATOMS: atom_id res chain seq x y z
N MET A 1 -3.05 -6.26 -22.73
CA MET A 1 -1.81 -7.04 -22.58
C MET A 1 -0.79 -6.18 -21.88
N VAL A 2 -0.45 -6.48 -20.62
CA VAL A 2 0.82 -5.99 -20.07
C VAL A 2 1.90 -6.88 -20.69
N SER A 3 2.81 -6.29 -21.46
CA SER A 3 3.62 -6.99 -22.46
C SER A 3 4.84 -7.74 -21.90
N ILE A 4 5.11 -7.65 -20.60
CA ILE A 4 6.28 -8.28 -19.98
C ILE A 4 5.80 -9.50 -19.20
N PRO A 5 6.31 -10.72 -19.48
CA PRO A 5 5.94 -11.94 -18.78
C PRO A 5 6.63 -11.98 -17.41
N TRP A 6 6.16 -11.16 -16.48
CA TRP A 6 6.82 -10.96 -15.18
C TRP A 6 7.03 -12.25 -14.38
N GLU A 7 6.17 -13.26 -14.54
CA GLU A 7 6.34 -14.57 -13.90
C GLU A 7 7.53 -15.35 -14.48
N GLU A 8 7.74 -15.28 -15.79
CA GLU A 8 8.92 -15.88 -16.45
C GLU A 8 10.20 -15.17 -16.01
N VAL A 9 10.15 -13.84 -15.88
CA VAL A 9 11.29 -13.04 -15.41
C VAL A 9 11.57 -13.32 -13.93
N ALA A 10 10.53 -13.51 -13.11
CA ALA A 10 10.66 -13.82 -11.69
C ALA A 10 11.06 -15.27 -11.42
N GLY A 11 10.88 -16.18 -12.38
CA GLY A 11 11.02 -17.62 -12.19
C GLY A 11 9.99 -18.23 -11.22
N ARG A 12 8.91 -17.51 -10.90
CA ARG A 12 7.85 -17.93 -9.96
C ARG A 12 6.49 -17.38 -10.37
N GLN A 13 5.43 -18.08 -9.97
CA GLN A 13 4.06 -17.64 -10.19
C GLN A 13 3.59 -16.68 -9.09
N PHE A 14 2.67 -15.79 -9.43
CA PHE A 14 2.09 -14.87 -8.46
C PHE A 14 0.90 -15.49 -7.74
N GLU A 15 1.01 -15.60 -6.41
CA GLU A 15 0.06 -16.29 -5.52
C GLU A 15 -1.41 -15.91 -5.77
N ASP A 16 -1.73 -14.61 -5.80
CA ASP A 16 -3.09 -14.12 -6.03
C ASP A 16 -3.64 -14.53 -7.42
N LYS A 17 -2.79 -14.62 -8.46
CA LYS A 17 -3.25 -14.90 -9.83
C LYS A 17 -3.85 -16.29 -9.94
N GLU A 18 -3.19 -17.30 -9.37
CA GLU A 18 -3.68 -18.68 -9.39
C GLU A 18 -4.96 -18.83 -8.60
N VAL A 19 -4.98 -18.27 -7.38
CA VAL A 19 -6.16 -18.27 -6.52
C VAL A 19 -7.35 -17.62 -7.21
N TYR A 20 -7.14 -16.52 -7.95
CA TYR A 20 -8.22 -15.87 -8.70
C TYR A 20 -8.65 -16.64 -9.93
N LEU A 21 -7.74 -17.29 -10.65
CA LEU A 21 -8.12 -18.12 -11.79
C LEU A 21 -9.02 -19.26 -11.34
N GLU A 22 -8.62 -20.00 -10.30
CA GLU A 22 -9.44 -21.07 -9.72
C GLU A 22 -10.78 -20.51 -9.21
N ARG A 23 -10.76 -19.44 -8.41
CA ARG A 23 -11.97 -18.82 -7.84
C ARG A 23 -12.98 -18.37 -8.89
N PHE A 24 -12.55 -17.70 -9.95
CA PHE A 24 -13.46 -17.10 -10.92
C PHE A 24 -13.84 -18.03 -12.07
N LEU A 25 -13.08 -19.10 -12.30
CA LEU A 25 -13.42 -20.12 -13.30
C LEU A 25 -14.25 -21.27 -12.72
N GLU A 26 -13.98 -21.66 -11.48
CA GLU A 26 -14.49 -22.92 -10.91
C GLU A 26 -15.47 -22.73 -9.76
N LEU A 27 -15.38 -21.61 -9.03
CA LEU A 27 -16.18 -21.39 -7.82
C LEU A 27 -17.35 -20.42 -8.03
N GLU A 28 -18.42 -20.68 -7.28
CA GLU A 28 -19.59 -19.80 -7.19
C GLU A 28 -19.21 -18.42 -6.65
N SER A 29 -20.09 -17.45 -6.89
CA SER A 29 -19.94 -16.08 -6.39
C SER A 29 -19.76 -16.06 -4.88
N VAL A 30 -18.92 -15.15 -4.36
CA VAL A 30 -18.84 -14.91 -2.91
C VAL A 30 -20.22 -14.58 -2.33
N ILE A 31 -21.06 -13.91 -3.12
CA ILE A 31 -22.41 -13.52 -2.73
C ILE A 31 -23.29 -14.75 -2.51
N ASP A 32 -23.19 -15.73 -3.40
CA ASP A 32 -24.00 -16.95 -3.36
C ASP A 32 -23.46 -17.91 -2.30
N GLU A 33 -22.13 -18.12 -2.27
CA GLU A 33 -21.45 -19.02 -1.32
C GLU A 33 -21.72 -18.62 0.15
N LYS A 34 -21.77 -17.31 0.43
CA LYS A 34 -21.93 -16.78 1.79
C LYS A 34 -23.32 -16.25 2.08
N GLU A 35 -24.27 -16.43 1.16
CA GLU A 35 -25.64 -15.96 1.27
C GLU A 35 -25.71 -14.48 1.72
N ILE A 36 -24.96 -13.61 1.04
CA ILE A 36 -24.80 -12.20 1.45
C ILE A 36 -26.14 -11.47 1.28
N THR A 37 -26.77 -11.13 2.41
CA THR A 37 -28.08 -10.45 2.43
C THR A 37 -28.01 -9.01 2.94
N SER A 38 -26.94 -8.62 3.65
CA SER A 38 -26.82 -7.27 4.23
C SER A 38 -25.65 -6.46 3.66
N HIS A 39 -25.74 -5.12 3.77
CA HIS A 39 -24.64 -4.22 3.40
C HIS A 39 -23.37 -4.45 4.25
N VAL A 40 -23.54 -4.86 5.51
CA VAL A 40 -22.41 -5.16 6.40
C VAL A 40 -21.69 -6.42 5.92
N ASP A 41 -22.44 -7.45 5.53
CA ASP A 41 -21.86 -8.68 4.99
C ASP A 41 -21.17 -8.43 3.65
N PHE A 42 -21.77 -7.59 2.80
CA PHE A 42 -21.17 -7.19 1.53
C PHE A 42 -19.80 -6.50 1.73
N PHE A 43 -19.70 -5.64 2.73
CA PHE A 43 -18.47 -4.96 3.10
C PHE A 43 -17.43 -5.90 3.71
N LEU A 44 -17.81 -6.69 4.71
CA LEU A 44 -16.90 -7.58 5.44
C LEU A 44 -16.34 -8.70 4.56
N ASN A 45 -17.08 -9.11 3.54
CA ASN A 45 -16.67 -10.15 2.59
C ASN A 45 -16.00 -9.60 1.33
N GLU A 46 -15.71 -8.29 1.27
CA GLU A 46 -15.06 -7.66 0.11
C GLU A 46 -15.79 -7.93 -1.21
N ALA A 47 -17.12 -8.06 -1.16
CA ALA A 47 -17.93 -8.61 -2.25
C ALA A 47 -17.91 -7.73 -3.51
N LEU A 48 -17.57 -6.44 -3.39
CA LEU A 48 -17.43 -5.56 -4.55
C LEU A 48 -16.31 -6.01 -5.48
N TRP A 49 -15.23 -6.59 -4.95
CA TRP A 49 -14.17 -7.17 -5.79
C TRP A 49 -14.71 -8.28 -6.69
N ASP A 50 -15.46 -9.22 -6.10
CA ASP A 50 -16.05 -10.35 -6.82
C ASP A 50 -17.05 -9.88 -7.89
N VAL A 51 -17.92 -8.94 -7.54
CA VAL A 51 -18.87 -8.32 -8.49
C VAL A 51 -18.15 -7.67 -9.66
N LEU A 52 -17.10 -6.87 -9.41
CA LEU A 52 -16.37 -6.16 -10.46
C LEU A 52 -15.70 -7.14 -11.43
N VAL A 53 -15.04 -8.18 -10.92
CA VAL A 53 -14.37 -9.17 -11.78
C VAL A 53 -15.38 -9.97 -12.58
N ARG A 54 -16.45 -10.47 -11.94
CA ARG A 54 -17.50 -11.25 -12.62
C ARG A 54 -18.29 -10.43 -13.62
N GLN A 55 -18.56 -9.15 -13.34
CA GLN A 55 -19.20 -8.27 -14.30
C GLN A 55 -18.29 -8.04 -15.52
N ALA A 56 -16.98 -7.85 -15.30
CA ALA A 56 -16.01 -7.75 -16.39
C ALA A 56 -15.97 -9.02 -17.25
N THR A 57 -16.00 -10.21 -16.64
CA THR A 57 -15.96 -11.48 -17.37
C THR A 57 -17.28 -11.79 -18.09
N HIS A 58 -18.43 -11.67 -17.42
CA HIS A 58 -19.72 -12.07 -17.98
C HIS A 58 -20.36 -11.01 -18.89
N THR A 59 -20.24 -9.72 -18.56
CA THR A 59 -20.90 -8.66 -19.34
C THR A 59 -20.03 -8.16 -20.49
N PHE A 60 -18.71 -8.12 -20.31
CA PHE A 60 -17.77 -7.60 -21.31
C PHE A 60 -16.96 -8.70 -22.02
N ASP A 61 -17.26 -9.98 -21.75
CA ASP A 61 -16.60 -11.16 -22.34
C ASP A 61 -15.06 -11.12 -22.20
N MET A 62 -14.58 -10.56 -21.09
CA MET A 62 -13.15 -10.47 -20.81
C MET A 62 -12.68 -11.76 -20.13
N SER A 63 -11.55 -12.32 -20.58
CA SER A 63 -10.89 -13.37 -19.80
C SER A 63 -10.45 -12.85 -18.42
N VAL A 64 -10.47 -13.70 -17.39
CA VAL A 64 -10.00 -13.36 -16.02
C VAL A 64 -8.59 -12.75 -16.08
N LEU A 65 -7.67 -13.36 -16.85
CA LEU A 65 -6.32 -12.84 -17.07
C LEU A 65 -6.30 -11.41 -17.61
N ALA A 66 -7.21 -11.07 -18.54
CA ALA A 66 -7.32 -9.70 -19.06
C ALA A 66 -7.79 -8.72 -17.97
N VAL A 67 -8.74 -9.13 -17.12
CA VAL A 67 -9.21 -8.31 -15.99
C VAL A 67 -8.09 -8.05 -15.00
N LEU A 68 -7.35 -9.09 -14.59
CA LEU A 68 -6.21 -8.93 -13.66
C LEU A 68 -5.11 -8.03 -14.27
N ALA A 69 -4.82 -8.17 -15.56
CA ALA A 69 -3.87 -7.30 -16.26
C ALA A 69 -4.33 -5.83 -16.32
N VAL A 70 -5.64 -5.58 -16.47
CA VAL A 70 -6.21 -4.22 -16.37
C VAL A 70 -6.02 -3.65 -14.97
N VAL A 71 -6.23 -4.45 -13.92
CA VAL A 71 -5.99 -4.03 -12.53
C VAL A 71 -4.52 -3.62 -12.31
N SER A 72 -3.56 -4.47 -12.72
CA SER A 72 -2.14 -4.15 -12.62
C SER A 72 -1.79 -2.89 -13.41
N PHE A 73 -2.33 -2.74 -14.63
CA PHE A 73 -2.15 -1.53 -15.43
C PHE A 73 -2.68 -0.29 -14.72
N LEU A 74 -3.91 -0.32 -14.18
CA LEU A 74 -4.51 0.80 -13.47
C LEU A 74 -3.68 1.19 -12.24
N CYS A 75 -3.15 0.23 -11.50
CA CYS A 75 -2.24 0.46 -10.37
C CYS A 75 -0.98 1.21 -10.81
N LEU A 76 -0.22 0.64 -11.76
CA LEU A 76 1.02 1.22 -12.26
C LEU A 76 0.80 2.59 -12.92
N PHE A 77 -0.28 2.74 -13.69
CA PHE A 77 -0.67 4.01 -14.30
C PHE A 77 -0.96 5.07 -13.25
N SER A 78 -1.71 4.72 -12.19
CA SER A 78 -2.06 5.66 -11.12
C SER A 78 -0.81 6.10 -10.34
N PHE A 79 0.11 5.18 -10.07
CA PHE A 79 1.40 5.47 -9.42
C PHE A 79 2.28 6.36 -10.31
N ALA A 80 2.39 6.04 -11.60
CA ALA A 80 3.14 6.80 -12.59
C ALA A 80 2.60 8.22 -12.72
N ARG A 81 1.29 8.37 -12.89
CA ARG A 81 0.62 9.66 -12.99
C ARG A 81 0.87 10.52 -11.76
N PHE A 82 0.72 9.95 -10.56
CA PHE A 82 0.95 10.66 -9.29
C PHE A 82 2.38 11.22 -9.22
N LEU A 83 3.38 10.39 -9.56
CA LEU A 83 4.78 10.78 -9.50
C LEU A 83 5.16 11.81 -10.57
N VAL A 84 4.78 11.57 -11.83
CA VAL A 84 5.10 12.46 -12.96
C VAL A 84 4.52 13.85 -12.76
N LYS A 85 3.28 13.95 -12.28
CA LYS A 85 2.63 15.23 -12.03
C LYS A 85 3.37 16.08 -10.99
N ARG A 86 4.12 15.45 -10.08
CA ARG A 86 4.83 16.13 -8.98
C ARG A 86 6.32 16.35 -9.28
N HIS A 87 6.96 15.37 -9.91
CA HIS A 87 8.42 15.27 -9.99
C HIS A 87 8.94 15.08 -11.42
N GLY A 88 8.05 15.05 -12.42
CA GLY A 88 8.40 14.86 -13.82
C GLY A 88 8.78 13.42 -14.18
N MET A 89 9.17 13.20 -15.44
CA MET A 89 9.36 11.85 -16.00
C MET A 89 10.49 11.05 -15.34
N VAL A 90 11.51 11.70 -14.78
CA VAL A 90 12.63 11.03 -14.10
C VAL A 90 12.15 10.20 -12.90
N SER A 91 11.04 10.60 -12.28
CA SER A 91 10.46 9.86 -11.15
C SER A 91 9.93 8.47 -11.53
N LEU A 92 9.69 8.20 -12.82
CA LEU A 92 9.28 6.87 -13.29
C LEU A 92 10.36 5.81 -13.07
N LEU A 93 11.64 6.20 -13.01
CA LEU A 93 12.73 5.28 -12.69
C LEU A 93 12.53 4.62 -11.32
N PHE A 94 11.86 5.30 -10.38
CA PHE A 94 11.59 4.74 -9.06
C PHE A 94 10.51 3.66 -9.12
N LEU A 95 9.63 3.66 -10.12
CA LEU A 95 8.61 2.61 -10.27
C LEU A 95 9.18 1.31 -10.86
N PHE A 96 10.40 1.35 -11.41
CA PHE A 96 11.11 0.15 -11.86
C PHE A 96 11.76 -0.57 -10.67
N ASN A 97 10.92 -0.98 -9.71
CA ASN A 97 11.32 -1.61 -8.48
C ASN A 97 10.53 -2.92 -8.27
N PRO A 98 11.17 -4.02 -7.86
CA PRO A 98 10.49 -5.31 -7.68
C PRO A 98 9.30 -5.25 -6.73
N LEU A 99 9.37 -4.43 -5.68
CA LEU A 99 8.28 -4.24 -4.71
C LEU A 99 7.01 -3.69 -5.37
N VAL A 100 7.17 -2.80 -6.36
CA VAL A 100 6.03 -2.21 -7.10
C VAL A 100 5.43 -3.24 -8.05
N ILE A 101 6.27 -4.06 -8.67
CA ILE A 101 5.84 -5.13 -9.58
C ILE A 101 5.10 -6.20 -8.78
N ASP A 102 5.69 -6.74 -7.72
CA ASP A 102 5.03 -7.72 -6.83
C ASP A 102 3.72 -7.17 -6.28
N PHE A 103 3.67 -5.89 -5.90
CA PHE A 103 2.41 -5.28 -5.46
C PHE A 103 1.34 -5.28 -6.55
N ALA A 104 1.70 -4.87 -7.77
CA ALA A 104 0.75 -4.74 -8.87
C ALA A 104 0.25 -6.08 -9.41
N PHE A 105 1.02 -7.18 -9.24
CA PHE A 105 0.69 -8.49 -9.80
C PHE A 105 0.32 -9.55 -8.76
N SER A 106 0.80 -9.43 -7.52
CA SER A 106 0.55 -10.41 -6.45
C SER A 106 -0.43 -9.94 -5.37
N GLN A 107 -0.84 -8.67 -5.37
CA GLN A 107 -1.79 -8.12 -4.38
C GLN A 107 -2.93 -7.38 -5.09
N LEU A 108 -3.61 -8.04 -6.01
CA LEU A 108 -4.46 -7.39 -7.03
C LEU A 108 -5.65 -6.62 -6.42
N ARG A 109 -6.28 -7.16 -5.37
CA ARG A 109 -7.34 -6.47 -4.61
C ARG A 109 -6.86 -5.14 -4.02
N LEU A 110 -5.76 -5.19 -3.27
CA LEU A 110 -5.19 -4.01 -2.62
C LEU A 110 -4.62 -3.03 -3.66
N ALA A 111 -4.01 -3.54 -4.74
CA ALA A 111 -3.50 -2.74 -5.84
C ALA A 111 -4.62 -1.92 -6.51
N LEU A 112 -5.77 -2.55 -6.80
CA LEU A 112 -6.95 -1.86 -7.32
C LEU A 112 -7.49 -0.83 -6.32
N ALA A 113 -7.65 -1.23 -5.06
CA ALA A 113 -8.16 -0.34 -4.01
C ALA A 113 -7.28 0.91 -3.87
N MET A 114 -5.96 0.74 -3.81
CA MET A 114 -5.02 1.85 -3.74
C MET A 114 -5.06 2.71 -5.00
N ALA A 115 -5.13 2.13 -6.21
CA ALA A 115 -5.29 2.88 -7.45
C ALA A 115 -6.52 3.81 -7.40
N ILE A 116 -7.65 3.28 -6.95
CA ILE A 116 -8.91 4.03 -6.79
C ILE A 116 -8.80 5.13 -5.72
N THR A 117 -7.96 4.96 -4.68
CA THR A 117 -7.74 6.01 -3.68
C THR A 117 -6.83 7.15 -4.13
N MET A 118 -6.01 6.98 -5.19
CA MET A 118 -5.05 8.02 -5.62
C MET A 118 -5.65 9.41 -5.89
N PRO A 119 -6.84 9.56 -6.48
CA PRO A 119 -7.49 10.85 -6.66
C PRO A 119 -7.60 11.68 -5.37
N LEU A 120 -7.71 11.05 -4.18
CA LEU A 120 -7.70 11.75 -2.89
C LEU A 120 -6.45 12.62 -2.71
N PHE A 121 -5.29 12.13 -3.14
CA PHE A 121 -3.99 12.79 -2.97
C PHE A 121 -3.66 13.78 -4.10
N GLU A 122 -4.49 13.81 -5.15
CA GLU A 122 -4.31 14.67 -6.31
C GLU A 122 -5.38 15.76 -6.47
N ALA A 123 -6.56 15.55 -5.90
CA ALA A 123 -7.70 16.44 -6.04
C ALA A 123 -7.49 17.74 -5.26
N LYS A 124 -7.82 18.88 -5.91
CA LYS A 124 -7.92 20.18 -5.25
C LYS A 124 -9.08 20.23 -4.27
N ASN A 125 -10.23 19.66 -4.65
CA ASN A 125 -11.41 19.54 -3.80
C ASN A 125 -11.53 18.13 -3.24
N LYS A 126 -11.19 17.97 -1.95
CA LYS A 126 -11.19 16.68 -1.26
C LYS A 126 -12.59 16.11 -1.02
N LYS A 127 -13.65 16.93 -1.08
CA LYS A 127 -15.03 16.49 -0.80
C LYS A 127 -15.49 15.38 -1.73
N TRP A 128 -15.19 15.47 -3.02
CA TRP A 128 -15.56 14.45 -4.00
C TRP A 128 -14.55 13.29 -4.05
N ALA A 129 -13.32 13.55 -3.62
CA ALA A 129 -12.26 12.55 -3.61
C ALA A 129 -12.41 11.52 -2.47
N ILE A 130 -13.38 11.69 -1.56
CA ILE A 130 -13.75 10.68 -0.56
C ILE A 130 -14.56 9.52 -1.14
N ILE A 131 -15.34 9.77 -2.22
CA ILE A 131 -16.20 8.73 -2.81
C ILE A 131 -15.35 7.54 -3.29
N PRO A 132 -14.27 7.73 -4.06
CA PRO A 132 -13.38 6.63 -4.43
C PRO A 132 -12.79 5.88 -3.23
N VAL A 133 -12.49 6.58 -2.13
CA VAL A 133 -11.96 5.94 -0.91
C VAL A 133 -13.01 5.02 -0.27
N ILE A 134 -14.26 5.46 -0.19
CA ILE A 134 -15.36 4.63 0.32
C ILE A 134 -15.50 3.38 -0.55
N VAL A 135 -15.51 3.54 -1.88
CA VAL A 135 -15.57 2.41 -2.83
C VAL A 135 -14.40 1.45 -2.63
N ALA A 136 -13.19 1.96 -2.46
CA ALA A 136 -11.99 1.14 -2.24
C ALA A 136 -12.07 0.31 -0.94
N CYS A 137 -12.74 0.80 0.12
CA CYS A 137 -12.97 0.02 1.33
C CYS A 137 -13.89 -1.21 1.12
N TYR A 138 -14.79 -1.17 0.13
CA TYR A 138 -15.60 -2.33 -0.25
C TYR A 138 -14.86 -3.33 -1.14
N ILE A 139 -13.78 -2.89 -1.80
CA ILE A 139 -12.91 -3.77 -2.61
C ILE A 139 -11.90 -4.48 -1.71
N HIS A 140 -11.31 -3.77 -0.77
CA HIS A 140 -10.35 -4.35 0.16
C HIS A 140 -10.35 -3.64 1.51
N THR A 141 -10.56 -4.42 2.56
CA THR A 141 -10.72 -3.93 3.94
C THR A 141 -9.48 -3.23 4.49
N ALA A 142 -8.26 -3.61 4.04
CA ALA A 142 -7.03 -2.94 4.48
C ALA A 142 -6.98 -1.44 4.07
N THR A 143 -7.78 -1.01 3.09
CA THR A 143 -7.94 0.40 2.72
C THR A 143 -8.40 1.25 3.90
N ILE A 144 -9.19 0.69 4.81
CA ILE A 144 -9.65 1.36 6.04
C ILE A 144 -8.44 1.75 6.90
N LEU A 145 -7.43 0.89 7.00
CA LEU A 145 -6.22 1.16 7.77
C LEU A 145 -5.44 2.33 7.14
N PHE A 146 -5.23 2.32 5.83
CA PHE A 146 -4.55 3.42 5.13
C PHE A 146 -5.32 4.74 5.24
N ALA A 147 -6.65 4.71 5.06
CA ALA A 147 -7.50 5.87 5.23
C ALA A 147 -7.47 6.40 6.66
N GLY A 148 -7.55 5.52 7.66
CA GLY A 148 -7.46 5.86 9.08
C GLY A 148 -6.11 6.49 9.43
N MET A 149 -5.00 5.89 8.98
CA MET A 149 -3.65 6.45 9.13
C MET A 149 -3.55 7.84 8.53
N TYR A 150 -4.06 8.01 7.30
CA TYR A 150 -4.05 9.30 6.62
C TYR A 150 -4.89 10.34 7.38
N LEU A 151 -6.13 10.03 7.76
CA LEU A 151 -7.02 10.98 8.42
C LEU A 151 -6.49 11.39 9.80
N ALA A 152 -6.05 10.42 10.61
CA ALA A 152 -5.46 10.69 11.91
C ALA A 152 -4.18 11.53 11.77
N GLY A 153 -3.28 11.13 10.88
CA GLY A 153 -2.04 11.85 10.61
C GLY A 153 -2.29 13.26 10.08
N TRP A 154 -3.24 13.42 9.14
CA TRP A 154 -3.61 14.71 8.56
C TRP A 154 -4.18 15.65 9.62
N PHE A 155 -5.15 15.19 10.41
CA PHE A 155 -5.76 15.99 11.46
C PHE A 155 -4.72 16.46 12.47
N ILE A 156 -3.88 15.54 12.97
CA ILE A 156 -2.87 15.84 13.97
C ILE A 156 -1.79 16.75 13.40
N ALA A 157 -1.24 16.44 12.23
CA ALA A 157 -0.18 17.24 11.62
C ALA A 157 -0.65 18.68 11.34
N ARG A 158 -1.88 18.87 10.84
CA ARG A 158 -2.45 20.21 10.60
C ARG A 158 -2.64 20.99 11.90
N HIS A 159 -3.20 20.37 12.94
CA HIS A 159 -3.38 20.99 14.25
C HIS A 159 -2.05 21.39 14.90
N MET A 160 -1.04 20.52 14.81
CA MET A 160 0.29 20.77 15.38
C MET A 160 1.08 21.82 14.59
N ALA A 161 0.94 21.84 13.26
CA ALA A 161 1.52 22.88 12.42
C ALA A 161 0.94 24.27 12.73
N GLN A 162 -0.37 24.37 13.00
CA GLN A 162 -1.00 25.62 13.46
C GLN A 162 -0.42 26.10 14.79
N LYS A 163 -0.11 25.16 15.70
CA LYS A 163 0.59 25.44 16.97
C LYS A 163 2.10 25.68 16.82
N ARG A 164 2.61 25.77 15.58
CA ARG A 164 4.03 25.97 15.26
C ARG A 164 4.97 24.95 15.92
N MET A 165 4.50 23.71 16.06
CA MET A 165 5.34 22.63 16.58
C MET A 165 6.49 22.32 15.62
N SER A 166 7.61 21.84 16.16
CA SER A 166 8.75 21.50 15.33
C SER A 166 8.43 20.31 14.43
N PRO A 167 9.01 20.23 13.21
CA PRO A 167 8.78 19.13 12.29
C PRO A 167 9.11 17.76 12.88
N ALA A 168 10.16 17.68 13.71
CA ALA A 168 10.55 16.46 14.40
C ALA A 168 9.45 15.94 15.35
N VAL A 169 8.72 16.83 16.03
CA VAL A 169 7.61 16.44 16.91
C VAL A 169 6.44 15.92 16.06
N ILE A 170 6.11 16.57 14.95
CA ILE A 170 5.07 16.09 14.02
C ILE A 170 5.44 14.72 13.48
N GLY A 171 6.67 14.57 12.98
CA GLY A 171 7.20 13.29 12.50
C GLY A 171 7.16 12.21 13.57
N GLY A 172 7.54 12.52 14.81
CA GLY A 172 7.47 11.60 15.95
C GLY A 172 6.05 11.11 16.23
N VAL A 173 5.05 11.99 16.16
CA VAL A 173 3.64 11.59 16.33
C VAL A 173 3.16 10.73 15.16
N LEU A 174 3.53 11.05 13.91
CA LEU A 174 3.20 10.21 12.75
C LEU A 174 3.84 8.82 12.83
N ILE A 175 5.07 8.74 13.34
CA ILE A 175 5.72 7.46 13.67
C ILE A 175 4.90 6.72 14.73
N GLY A 176 4.47 7.42 15.79
CA GLY A 176 3.59 6.86 16.82
C GLY A 176 2.29 6.27 16.25
N ILE A 177 1.65 6.94 15.28
CA ILE A 177 0.47 6.41 14.58
C ILE A 177 0.81 5.09 13.87
N GLY A 178 1.91 5.03 13.12
CA GLY A 178 2.34 3.82 12.44
C GLY A 178 2.63 2.66 13.39
N PHE A 179 3.30 2.94 14.52
CA PHE A 179 3.53 1.97 15.58
C PHE A 179 2.22 1.44 16.18
N THR A 180 1.25 2.32 16.46
CA THR A 180 -0.07 1.92 16.95
C THR A 180 -0.78 1.00 15.97
N VAL A 181 -0.71 1.29 14.66
CA VAL A 181 -1.30 0.39 13.64
C VAL A 181 -0.60 -0.97 13.65
N ALA A 182 0.73 -1.00 13.69
CA ALA A 182 1.49 -2.25 13.75
C ALA A 182 1.17 -3.08 15.01
N LEU A 183 0.97 -2.42 16.15
CA LEU A 183 0.52 -3.07 17.39
C LEU A 183 -0.88 -3.68 17.21
N CYS A 184 -1.82 -2.92 16.66
CA CYS A 184 -3.21 -3.34 16.46
C CYS A 184 -3.34 -4.54 15.50
N ILE A 185 -2.61 -4.56 14.40
CA ILE A 185 -2.68 -5.66 13.41
C ILE A 185 -1.84 -6.88 13.82
N GLY A 186 -1.10 -6.76 14.93
CA GLY A 186 -0.04 -7.65 15.33
C GLY A 186 -0.23 -8.18 16.75
N PRO A 187 0.66 -7.84 17.70
CA PRO A 187 0.61 -8.38 19.06
C PRO A 187 -0.75 -8.23 19.74
N LEU A 188 -1.46 -7.10 19.53
CA LEU A 188 -2.76 -6.89 20.15
C LEU A 188 -3.84 -7.79 19.53
N ARG A 189 -3.84 -7.96 18.21
CA ARG A 189 -4.74 -8.90 17.52
C ARG A 189 -4.50 -10.31 18.04
N ASP A 190 -3.25 -10.73 18.06
CA ASP A 190 -2.90 -12.11 18.43
C ASP A 190 -3.23 -12.38 19.91
N ALA A 191 -3.01 -11.40 20.81
CA ALA A 191 -3.41 -11.51 22.21
C ALA A 191 -4.93 -11.63 22.38
N ILE A 192 -5.72 -10.82 21.67
CA ILE A 192 -7.19 -10.87 21.74
C ILE A 192 -7.71 -12.21 21.21
N LEU A 193 -7.20 -12.67 20.05
CA LEU A 193 -7.63 -13.93 19.45
C LEU A 193 -7.22 -15.13 20.31
N SER A 194 -6.02 -15.11 20.88
CA SER A 194 -5.53 -16.16 21.80
C SER A 194 -6.40 -16.23 23.06
N ALA A 195 -6.78 -15.08 23.62
CA ALA A 195 -7.64 -15.03 24.81
C ALA A 195 -9.05 -15.60 24.56
N ILE A 196 -9.55 -15.53 23.33
CA ILE A 196 -10.85 -16.07 22.92
C ILE A 196 -10.73 -17.55 22.48
N GLY A 197 -9.50 -18.10 22.42
CA GLY A 197 -9.24 -19.46 21.94
C GLY A 197 -9.45 -19.62 20.42
N ASP A 198 -9.35 -18.52 19.65
CA ASP A 198 -9.47 -18.57 18.21
C ASP A 198 -8.15 -19.07 17.58
N ARG A 199 -8.25 -20.16 16.81
CA ARG A 199 -7.13 -20.74 16.03
C ARG A 199 -6.45 -19.76 15.09
N ARG A 200 -7.09 -18.63 14.75
CA ARG A 200 -6.52 -17.56 13.91
C ARG A 200 -5.47 -16.71 14.61
N ALA A 201 -5.18 -16.96 15.89
CA ALA A 201 -4.05 -16.39 16.60
C ALA A 201 -2.70 -16.91 16.07
N GLU A 202 -2.66 -18.14 15.54
CA GLU A 202 -1.45 -18.77 15.01
C GLU A 202 -1.36 -18.57 13.49
N TYR A 203 -1.04 -17.36 13.04
CA TYR A 203 -0.66 -17.12 11.64
C TYR A 203 0.84 -16.87 11.55
N GLU A 204 1.59 -17.90 11.16
CA GLU A 204 3.02 -17.75 10.84
C GLU A 204 3.20 -17.09 9.47
N MET A 205 3.24 -15.76 9.43
CA MET A 205 3.75 -15.03 8.26
C MET A 205 5.21 -14.68 8.49
N ARG A 206 6.09 -15.08 7.57
CA ARG A 206 7.51 -14.74 7.67
C ARG A 206 7.69 -13.22 7.61
N PRO A 207 8.33 -12.60 8.61
CA PRO A 207 8.63 -11.18 8.57
C PRO A 207 9.70 -10.86 7.53
N ALA A 208 9.75 -9.58 7.13
CA ALA A 208 10.89 -9.07 6.39
C ALA A 208 12.16 -9.16 7.26
N THR A 209 13.30 -9.39 6.63
CA THR A 209 14.59 -9.39 7.36
C THR A 209 14.96 -7.97 7.79
N LEU A 210 15.73 -7.84 8.87
CA LEU A 210 16.25 -6.54 9.32
C LEU A 210 17.11 -5.87 8.24
N LEU A 211 17.86 -6.67 7.46
CA LEU A 211 18.64 -6.17 6.34
C LEU A 211 17.73 -5.53 5.28
N TYR A 212 16.64 -6.22 4.89
CA TYR A 212 15.66 -5.66 3.97
C TYR A 212 15.00 -4.39 4.54
N ALA A 213 14.71 -4.36 5.85
CA ALA A 213 14.05 -3.24 6.50
C ALA A 213 14.95 -2.00 6.69
N SER A 214 16.27 -2.17 6.72
CA SER A 214 17.24 -1.14 7.08
C SER A 214 17.10 0.18 6.29
N PHE A 215 16.92 0.08 4.97
CA PHE A 215 16.74 1.25 4.10
C PHE A 215 15.44 2.01 4.42
N TRP A 216 14.34 1.30 4.65
CA TRP A 216 13.06 1.91 5.00
C TRP A 216 13.10 2.56 6.39
N VAL A 217 13.79 1.94 7.35
CA VAL A 217 14.04 2.51 8.68
C VAL A 217 14.88 3.78 8.58
N LEU A 218 15.90 3.80 7.71
CA LEU A 218 16.68 5.02 7.45
C LEU A 218 15.78 6.15 6.93
N LEU A 219 14.90 5.88 5.96
CA LEU A 219 13.94 6.89 5.48
C LEU A 219 12.98 7.36 6.58
N MET A 220 12.49 6.44 7.42
CA MET A 220 11.65 6.75 8.57
C MET A 220 12.33 7.74 9.53
N ILE A 221 13.66 7.69 9.67
CA ILE A 221 14.42 8.62 10.52
C ILE A 221 14.70 9.94 9.80
N VAL A 222 15.05 9.91 8.51
CA VAL A 222 15.45 11.10 7.73
C VAL A 222 14.28 12.03 7.43
N ILE A 223 13.09 11.49 7.16
CA ILE A 223 11.92 12.28 6.78
C ILE A 223 11.43 13.21 7.92
N PRO A 224 11.31 12.77 9.18
CA PRO A 224 11.01 13.62 10.35
C PRO A 224 11.88 14.86 10.52
N LEU A 225 13.11 14.84 9.99
CA LEU A 225 14.07 15.92 10.12
C LEU A 225 13.91 17.00 9.04
N GLN A 226 12.95 16.84 8.12
CA GLN A 226 12.69 17.83 7.07
C GLN A 226 11.92 19.05 7.62
N LYS A 227 11.92 20.15 6.87
CA LYS A 227 11.20 21.39 7.22
C LYS A 227 9.69 21.18 7.30
N LEU A 228 8.98 22.06 8.01
CA LEU A 228 7.52 21.95 8.22
C LEU A 228 6.72 21.86 6.91
N SER A 229 7.14 22.59 5.87
CA SER A 229 6.47 22.55 4.55
C SER A 229 6.58 21.23 3.81
N PHE A 230 7.42 20.30 4.30
CA PHE A 230 7.40 18.92 3.84
C PHE A 230 6.05 18.24 4.13
N TYR A 231 5.41 18.57 5.25
CA TYR A 231 4.14 17.99 5.69
C TYR A 231 2.90 18.65 5.09
N ASP A 232 3.07 19.72 4.30
CA ASP A 232 1.95 20.32 3.57
C ASP A 232 1.42 19.40 2.46
N ILE A 233 2.25 18.45 2.02
CA ILE A 233 1.89 17.41 1.05
C ILE A 233 1.29 16.23 1.81
N ASP A 234 -0.03 16.10 1.72
CA ASP A 234 -0.84 15.05 2.36
C ASP A 234 -0.27 13.62 2.18
N ALA A 235 0.28 13.31 1.00
CA ALA A 235 0.88 12.01 0.72
C ALA A 235 2.07 11.69 1.63
N HIS A 236 2.87 12.70 2.00
CA HIS A 236 4.04 12.50 2.86
C HIS A 236 3.65 12.12 4.29
N ILE A 237 2.49 12.57 4.76
CA ILE A 237 1.94 12.19 6.07
C ILE A 237 1.71 10.68 6.11
N LEU A 238 1.04 10.15 5.08
CA LEU A 238 0.79 8.71 4.96
C LEU A 238 2.10 7.91 4.75
N ALA A 239 3.05 8.44 3.98
CA ALA A 239 4.34 7.80 3.77
C ALA A 239 5.11 7.58 5.09
N VAL A 240 5.17 8.58 5.97
CA VAL A 240 5.83 8.46 7.28
C VAL A 240 5.15 7.42 8.16
N ALA A 241 3.81 7.48 8.24
CA ALA A 241 3.06 6.52 9.02
C ALA A 241 3.25 5.08 8.49
N ALA A 242 3.24 4.87 7.18
CA ALA A 242 3.43 3.56 6.56
C ALA A 242 4.85 3.00 6.73
N LEU A 243 5.88 3.84 6.62
CA LEU A 243 7.26 3.45 6.94
C LEU A 243 7.38 2.98 8.39
N ALA A 244 6.75 3.70 9.32
CA ALA A 244 6.72 3.33 10.72
C ALA A 244 5.94 2.04 10.98
N THR A 245 4.77 1.86 10.34
CA THR A 245 4.02 0.60 10.43
C THR A 245 4.85 -0.57 9.94
N PHE A 246 5.55 -0.43 8.81
CA PHE A 246 6.43 -1.49 8.28
C PHE A 246 7.61 -1.79 9.22
N ALA A 247 8.30 -0.76 9.71
CA ALA A 247 9.42 -0.93 10.63
C ALA A 247 9.00 -1.63 11.94
N ALA A 248 7.89 -1.19 12.54
CA ALA A 248 7.34 -1.80 13.74
C ALA A 248 6.85 -3.23 13.47
N SER A 249 6.17 -3.48 12.34
CA SER A 249 5.74 -4.84 11.96
C SER A 249 6.94 -5.78 11.84
N THR A 250 8.03 -5.33 11.23
CA THR A 250 9.28 -6.10 11.13
C THR A 250 9.83 -6.43 12.51
N ALA A 251 9.84 -5.46 13.44
CA ALA A 251 10.29 -5.67 14.82
C ALA A 251 9.40 -6.63 15.61
N PHE A 252 8.10 -6.66 15.32
CA PHE A 252 7.12 -7.57 15.93
C PHE A 252 7.03 -8.93 15.23
N GLY A 253 7.84 -9.20 14.20
CA GLY A 253 7.80 -10.47 13.48
C GLY A 253 6.63 -10.64 12.52
N ILE A 254 6.02 -9.55 12.05
CA ILE A 254 4.84 -9.53 11.18
C ILE A 254 5.22 -9.08 9.77
N ASN A 255 4.59 -9.67 8.77
CA ASN A 255 4.72 -9.19 7.38
C ASN A 255 4.04 -7.82 7.18
N GLY A 256 4.84 -6.76 7.26
CA GLY A 256 4.43 -5.38 7.00
C GLY A 256 4.69 -4.88 5.57
N VAL A 257 5.21 -5.71 4.66
CA VAL A 257 5.71 -5.26 3.34
C VAL A 257 4.62 -4.59 2.50
N ARG A 258 3.36 -5.02 2.64
CA ARG A 258 2.21 -4.38 1.98
C ARG A 258 2.07 -2.88 2.28
N PHE A 259 2.48 -2.41 3.47
CA PHE A 259 2.36 -0.98 3.81
C PHE A 259 3.30 -0.11 2.98
N ILE A 260 4.55 -0.54 2.83
CA ILE A 260 5.53 0.16 1.97
C ILE A 260 5.16 0.02 0.49
N ALA A 261 4.66 -1.14 0.07
CA ALA A 261 4.30 -1.37 -1.34
C ALA A 261 3.08 -0.54 -1.77
N ALA A 262 2.01 -0.55 -0.97
CA ALA A 262 0.80 0.21 -1.22
C ALA A 262 1.01 1.74 -1.19
N THR A 263 1.95 2.21 -0.36
CA THR A 263 2.26 3.66 -0.22
C THR A 263 3.54 4.07 -0.95
N TYR A 264 4.10 3.17 -1.76
CA TYR A 264 5.33 3.38 -2.49
C TYR A 264 5.40 4.71 -3.26
N PRO A 265 4.40 5.13 -4.07
CA PRO A 265 4.46 6.41 -4.78
C PRO A 265 4.57 7.60 -3.81
N PHE A 266 4.03 7.49 -2.60
CA PHE A 266 4.12 8.53 -1.59
C PHE A 266 5.52 8.59 -0.96
N ILE A 267 6.14 7.42 -0.72
CA ILE A 267 7.52 7.31 -0.24
C ILE A 267 8.50 7.82 -1.31
N ALA A 268 8.32 7.43 -2.57
CA ALA A 268 9.12 7.94 -3.67
C ALA A 268 8.99 9.48 -3.78
N SER A 269 7.77 10.03 -3.69
CA SER A 269 7.56 11.48 -3.65
C SER A 269 8.26 12.15 -2.46
N ALA A 270 8.26 11.52 -1.29
CA ALA A 270 8.95 12.00 -0.11
C ALA A 270 10.47 12.12 -0.35
N ILE A 271 11.09 11.13 -1.01
CA ILE A 271 12.53 11.14 -1.35
C ILE A 271 12.87 12.34 -2.26
N PHE A 272 12.08 12.60 -3.31
CA PHE A 272 12.31 13.74 -4.21
C PHE A 272 12.15 15.11 -3.53
N CYS A 273 11.33 15.18 -2.48
CA CYS A 273 11.06 16.38 -1.68
C CYS A 273 12.03 16.61 -0.52
N LEU A 274 13.00 15.72 -0.28
CA LEU A 274 14.03 15.93 0.73
C LEU A 274 14.86 17.19 0.44
N ASN A 275 15.45 17.76 1.48
CA ASN A 275 16.32 18.92 1.34
C ASN A 275 17.49 18.66 0.37
N ARG A 276 18.04 19.71 -0.24
CA ARG A 276 19.07 19.60 -1.30
C ARG A 276 20.34 18.87 -0.85
N THR A 277 20.65 18.90 0.44
CA THR A 277 21.85 18.29 1.02
C THR A 277 21.71 16.77 1.13
N VAL A 278 20.56 16.29 1.61
CA VAL A 278 20.33 14.87 1.92
C VAL A 278 19.76 14.12 0.71
N ARG A 279 19.00 14.82 -0.15
CA ARG A 279 18.31 14.21 -1.29
C ARG A 279 19.21 13.40 -2.22
N PRO A 280 20.37 13.90 -2.70
CA PRO A 280 21.22 13.11 -3.61
C PRO A 280 21.70 11.81 -2.97
N ALA A 281 22.11 11.86 -1.70
CA ALA A 281 22.54 10.67 -0.95
C ALA A 281 21.40 9.65 -0.81
N MET A 282 20.18 10.09 -0.52
CA MET A 282 19.02 9.19 -0.41
C MET A 282 18.59 8.60 -1.75
N ILE A 283 18.67 9.36 -2.83
CA ILE A 283 18.41 8.83 -4.19
C ILE A 283 19.45 7.77 -4.54
N PHE A 284 20.73 8.01 -4.28
CA PHE A 284 21.78 7.04 -4.55
C PHE A 284 21.62 5.77 -3.70
N ALA A 285 21.35 5.91 -2.40
CA ALA A 285 21.07 4.80 -1.51
C ALA A 285 19.85 3.99 -1.97
N PHE A 286 18.80 4.66 -2.43
CA PHE A 286 17.60 4.02 -2.97
C PHE A 286 17.88 3.22 -4.24
N ILE A 287 18.64 3.78 -5.18
CA ILE A 287 19.04 3.07 -6.42
C ILE A 287 19.87 1.83 -6.08
N GLY A 288 20.84 1.95 -5.16
CA GLY A 288 21.63 0.81 -4.69
C GLY A 288 20.75 -0.26 -4.03
N TYR A 289 19.83 0.15 -3.16
CA TYR A 289 18.87 -0.74 -2.52
C TYR A 289 17.97 -1.45 -3.54
N MET A 290 17.45 -0.72 -4.53
CA MET A 290 16.64 -1.26 -5.62
C MET A 290 17.41 -2.26 -6.48
N ALA A 291 18.68 -2.01 -6.77
CA ALA A 291 19.54 -2.96 -7.49
C ALA A 291 19.71 -4.28 -6.72
N VAL A 292 19.90 -4.19 -5.40
CA VAL A 292 19.96 -5.37 -4.52
C VAL A 292 18.61 -6.11 -4.49
N GLN A 293 17.50 -5.39 -4.42
CA GLN A 293 16.17 -6.01 -4.50
C GLN A 293 15.98 -6.76 -5.81
N TRP A 294 16.38 -6.17 -6.95
CA TRP A 294 16.32 -6.83 -8.25
C TRP A 294 17.16 -8.10 -8.29
N TYR A 295 18.39 -8.06 -7.75
CA TYR A 295 19.25 -9.23 -7.67
C TYR A 295 18.57 -10.39 -6.92
N PHE A 296 17.96 -10.13 -5.76
CA PHE A 296 17.25 -11.16 -5.00
C PHE A 296 15.92 -11.59 -5.62
N TRP A 297 15.25 -10.71 -6.35
CA TRP A 297 13.97 -11.02 -6.99
C TRP A 297 14.12 -11.89 -8.24
N LEU A 298 15.28 -11.84 -8.90
CA LEU A 298 15.62 -12.64 -10.08
C LEU A 298 16.25 -14.01 -9.74
N GLN A 299 16.45 -14.33 -8.45
CA GLN A 299 16.97 -15.61 -7.97
C GLN A 299 15.84 -16.49 -7.46
#